data_AF-A0A0F2PZ63-F1
#
_entry.id   AF-A0A0F2PZ63-F1
#
_cell.length_a   1.000
_cell.length_b   1.000
_cell.length_c   1.000
_cell.angle_alpha   90.00
_cell.angle_beta   90.00
_cell.angle_gamma   90.00
#
_symmetry.space_group_name_H-M   'P 1'
#
loop_
_entity.id
_entity.type
_entity.pdbx_description
1 polymer ?
#
loop_
_entity_poly.entity_id
_entity_poly.type
_entity_poly.pdbx_seq_one_letter_code
_entity_poly.pdbx_strand_id
1 'polypeptide(L)' 'MTTKSPVDIKKLSKKYKLDISKVINAWKADKSDTEISQALHIDLLKLLQIRQEVEDVHLRDRMTKKRVKRNKSP' A
#
# COMPACT_ATOMS: atom_id res chain seq x y z
N MET A 1 9.09 -14.81 -1.75
CA MET A 1 9.81 -13.56 -1.43
C MET A 1 8.89 -12.66 -0.61
N THR A 2 9.05 -12.60 0.72
CA THR A 2 8.28 -11.71 1.59
C THR A 2 8.97 -10.35 1.67
N THR A 3 8.75 -9.51 0.66
CA THR A 3 9.14 -8.09 0.74
C THR A 3 8.39 -7.46 1.91
N LYS A 4 9.09 -7.08 2.98
CA LYS A 4 8.56 -6.27 4.08
C LYS A 4 8.06 -4.95 3.47
N SER A 5 6.77 -4.87 3.16
CA SER A 5 6.17 -3.64 2.65
C SER A 5 6.32 -2.57 3.73
N PRO A 6 6.88 -1.38 3.42
CA PRO A 6 6.92 -0.24 4.34
C PRO A 6 5.52 0.32 4.68
N VAL A 7 4.48 -0.25 4.08
CA VAL A 7 3.08 0.11 4.26
C VAL A 7 2.59 -0.30 5.64
N ASP A 8 2.12 0.69 6.40
CA ASP A 8 1.53 0.46 7.70
C ASP A 8 0.05 0.05 7.56
N ILE A 9 -0.17 -1.26 7.42
CA ILE A 9 -1.49 -1.87 7.22
C ILE A 9 -2.45 -1.49 8.36
N LYS A 10 -1.96 -1.43 9.60
CA LYS A 10 -2.81 -1.08 10.77
C LYS A 10 -3.33 0.35 10.67
N LYS A 11 -2.47 1.27 10.24
CA LYS A 11 -2.85 2.67 10.02
C LYS A 11 -3.90 2.80 8.93
N LEU A 12 -3.72 2.13 7.80
CA LEU A 12 -4.68 2.14 6.69
C LEU A 12 -6.01 1.50 7.09
N SER A 13 -5.97 0.37 7.80
CA SER A 13 -7.17 -0.31 8.28
C SER A 13 -8.00 0.58 9.21
N LYS A 14 -7.35 1.33 10.10
CA LYS A 14 -8.03 2.30 10.97
C LYS A 14 -8.60 3.50 10.21
N LYS A 15 -7.88 4.01 9.20
CA LYS A 15 -8.32 5.16 8.39
C LYS A 15 -9.54 4.84 7.54
N TYR A 16 -9.49 3.73 6.80
CA TYR A 16 -10.54 3.35 5.86
C TYR A 16 -11.63 2.48 6.50
N LYS A 17 -11.40 1.96 7.72
CA LYS A 17 -12.26 0.98 8.41
C LYS A 17 -12.48 -0.28 7.57
N LEU A 18 -11.42 -0.74 6.92
CA LEU A 18 -11.43 -1.88 6.00
C LEU A 18 -10.31 -2.86 6.32
N ASP A 19 -10.48 -4.10 5.89
CA ASP A 19 -9.45 -5.12 5.97
C ASP A 19 -8.46 -4.96 4.81
N ILE A 20 -7.46 -4.11 5.03
CA ILE A 20 -6.41 -3.81 4.05
C ILE A 20 -5.55 -5.03 3.76
N SER A 21 -5.45 -5.99 4.69
CA SER A 21 -4.70 -7.22 4.45
C SER A 21 -5.35 -8.04 3.33
N LYS A 22 -6.68 -8.14 3.32
CA LYS A 22 -7.43 -8.79 2.23
C LYS A 22 -7.26 -8.08 0.90
N VAL A 23 -7.31 -6.75 0.89
CA VAL A 23 -7.11 -5.95 -0.32
C VAL A 23 -5.70 -6.19 -0.89
N ILE A 24 -4.66 -6.11 -0.07
CA ILE A 24 -3.27 -6.36 -0.50
C ILE A 24 -3.09 -7.79 -0.99
N ASN A 25 -3.68 -8.78 -0.32
CA ASN A 25 -3.60 -10.17 -0.76
C ASN A 25 -4.33 -10.40 -2.09
N ALA A 26 -5.44 -9.69 -2.34
CA ALA A 26 -6.13 -9.74 -3.62
C ALA A 26 -5.29 -9.10 -4.74
N TRP A 27 -4.64 -7.96 -4.48
CA TRP A 27 -3.68 -7.38 -5.43
C TRP A 27 -2.49 -8.30 -5.71
N LYS A 28 -1.99 -9.03 -4.71
CA LYS A 28 -0.93 -10.04 -4.90
C LYS A 28 -1.38 -11.26 -5.71
N ALA A 29 -2.69 -11.50 -5.80
CA ALA A 29 -3.29 -12.54 -6.62
C ALA A 29 -3.72 -12.00 -7.99
N ASP A 30 -3.16 -10.86 -8.42
CA ASP A 30 -3.44 -10.17 -9.70
C ASP A 30 -4.92 -9.81 -9.92
N LYS A 31 -5.70 -9.65 -8.84
CA LYS A 31 -7.08 -9.16 -8.94
C LYS A 31 -7.11 -7.65 -9.21
N SER A 32 -8.01 -7.25 -10.10
CA SER A 32 -8.30 -5.85 -10.39
C SER A 32 -9.08 -5.18 -9.26
N ASP A 33 -8.98 -3.85 -9.19
CA ASP A 33 -9.72 -3.05 -8.19
C ASP A 33 -11.23 -3.26 -8.30
N THR A 34 -11.76 -3.50 -9.51
CA THR A 34 -13.17 -3.80 -9.75
C THR A 34 -13.58 -5.15 -9.18
N GLU A 35 -12.78 -6.20 -9.38
CA GLU A 35 -13.04 -7.53 -8.80
C GLU A 35 -12.98 -7.49 -7.27
N ILE A 36 -12.04 -6.73 -6.71
CA ILE A 36 -11.90 -6.55 -5.26
C ILE A 36 -13.11 -5.77 -4.71
N SER A 37 -13.53 -4.73 -5.42
CA SER A 37 -14.71 -3.94 -5.09
C SER A 37 -15.96 -4.81 -5.03
N GLN A 38 -16.17 -5.65 -6.04
CA GLN A 38 -17.30 -6.57 -6.11
C GLN A 38 -17.22 -7.67 -5.04
N ALA A 39 -16.05 -8.27 -4.83
CA ALA A 39 -15.90 -9.38 -3.89
C ALA A 39 -15.95 -8.96 -2.42
N LEU A 40 -15.49 -7.75 -2.09
CA LEU A 40 -15.40 -7.25 -0.72
C LEU A 40 -16.42 -6.16 -0.40
N HIS A 41 -17.28 -5.79 -1.36
CA HIS A 41 -18.22 -4.67 -1.27
C HIS A 41 -17.53 -3.36 -0.83
N ILE A 42 -16.36 -3.09 -1.40
CA ILE A 42 -15.57 -1.89 -1.14
C ILE A 42 -15.77 -0.93 -2.30
N ASP A 43 -15.97 0.36 -2.00
CA ASP A 43 -16.02 1.40 -3.01
C ASP A 43 -14.70 1.47 -3.81
N LEU A 44 -14.79 1.47 -5.13
CA LEU A 44 -13.67 1.57 -6.04
C LEU A 44 -12.82 2.82 -5.76
N LEU A 45 -13.45 3.93 -5.37
CA LEU A 45 -12.75 5.16 -5.00
C LEU A 45 -11.84 4.94 -3.79
N LYS A 46 -12.28 4.16 -2.80
CA LYS A 46 -11.47 3.83 -1.62
C LYS A 46 -10.28 2.95 -2.01
N LEU A 47 -10.47 1.99 -2.92
CA LEU A 47 -9.38 1.13 -3.41
C LEU A 47 -8.30 1.96 -4.11
N LEU A 48 -8.69 2.88 -4.99
CA LEU A 48 -7.76 3.82 -5.65
C LEU A 48 -6.99 4.66 -4.64
N GLN A 49 -7.66 5.20 -3.63
CA GLN A 49 -7.00 5.98 -2.57
C GLN A 49 -5.99 5.14 -1.75
N ILE A 50 -6.35 3.90 -1.41
CA ILE A 50 -5.43 2.99 -0.69
C ILE A 50 -4.22 2.68 -1.57
N ARG A 51 -4.43 2.43 -2.87
CA ARG A 51 -3.35 2.16 -3.82
C ARG A 51 -2.38 3.34 -3.92
N GLN A 52 -2.89 4.56 -4.02
CA GLN A 52 -2.08 5.77 -4.02
C GLN A 52 -1.29 5.93 -2.73
N GLU A 53 -1.91 5.73 -1.56
CA GLU A 53 -1.19 5.83 -0.27
C GLU A 53 -0.09 4.77 -0.13
N VAL A 54 -0.36 3.56 -0.63
CA VAL A 54 0.64 2.49 -0.68
C VAL A 54 1.83 2.93 -1.55
N GLU A 55 1.58 3.46 -2.74
CA GLU A 55 2.64 3.95 -3.64
C GLU A 55 3.42 5.11 -3.03
N ASP A 56 2.74 6.09 -2.44
CA ASP A 56 3.35 7.25 -1.78
C ASP A 56 4.28 6.83 -0.64
N VAL A 57 3.89 5.82 0.15
CA VAL A 57 4.72 5.28 1.23
C VAL A 57 5.98 4.63 0.66
N HIS A 58 5.87 3.85 -0.42
CA HIS A 58 7.03 3.25 -1.09
C HIS A 58 7.95 4.31 -1.72
N LEU A 59 7.36 5.34 -2.33
CA LEU A 59 8.10 6.47 -2.91
C LEU A 59 8.87 7.22 -1.82
N ARG A 60 8.22 7.53 -0.69
CA ARG A 60 8.85 8.18 0.45
C ARG A 60 10.00 7.33 0.98
N ASP A 61 9.79 6.04 1.25
CA ASP A 61 10.84 5.13 1.74
C ASP A 61 12.04 5.08 0.79
N ARG A 62 11.80 5.03 -0.53
CA ARG A 62 12.87 5.11 -1.54
C ARG A 62 13.63 6.44 -1.47
N MET A 63 12.93 7.57 -1.30
CA MET A 63 13.56 8.88 -1.17
C MET A 63 14.37 9.03 0.11
N THR A 64 13.88 8.54 1.26
CA THR A 64 14.62 8.57 2.53
C THR A 64 15.88 7.71 2.44
N LYS A 65 15.79 6.52 1.84
CA LYS A 65 16.96 5.65 1.59
C LYS A 65 18.00 6.30 0.68
N LYS A 66 17.58 7.05 -0.35
CA LYS A 66 18.48 7.82 -1.22
C LYS A 66 19.13 9.00 -0.48
N ARG A 67 18.39 9.72 0.37
CA ARG A 67 18.92 10.83 1.19
C ARG A 67 19.97 10.35 2.20
N VAL A 68 19.73 9.22 2.87
CA VAL A 68 20.69 8.67 3.85
C VAL A 68 22.00 8.23 3.19
N LYS A 69 21.96 7.73 1.94
CA LYS A 69 23.19 7.40 1.20
C LYS A 69 24.01 8.63 0.79
N ARG A 70 23.38 9.79 0.60
CA ARG A 70 24.06 11.03 0.17
C ARG A 70 24.74 11.79 1.33
N ASN A 71 24.34 11.52 2.58
CA ASN A 71 24.97 12.10 3.78
C ASN A 71 26.02 11.17 4.43
N LYS A 72 26.36 10.05 3.77
CA LYS A 72 27.53 9.21 4.09
C LYS A 72 28.51 9.25 2.93
N SER A 73 29.07 10.43 2.67
CA SER A 73 30.41 10.54 2.09
C SER A 73 31.33 11.12 3.17
N PRO A 74 32.53 10.53 3.38
CA PRO A 74 33.50 10.98 4.37
C PRO A 74 34.03 12.39 4.11
#